data_AF-A0AB74H3P0-F1
#
_entry.id   AF-A0AB74H3P0-F1
#
_cell.length_a   1.000
_cell.length_b   1.000
_cell.length_c   1.000
_cell.angle_alpha   90.00
_cell.angle_beta   90.00
_cell.angle_gamma   90.00
#
_symmetry.space_group_name_H-M   'P 1'
#
loop_
_entity.id
_entity.type
_entity.pdbx_description
1 polymer ?
#
loop_
_entity_poly.entity_id
_entity_poly.type
_entity_poly.pdbx_seq_one_letter_code
_entity_poly.pdbx_strand_id
1 'polypeptide(L)'
;MKSIEDYKKLLQYLNRIADYSDSIIPFFLFTMLQTGFRFDEAMAITWQDIDFEANAIYTYRRFSSVKKQFTKPKTRTSIRKVPMTNDLKQLLFKLKSQEEKC
;
A
#
# COMPACT_ATOMS: atom_id res chain seq x y z
N MET A 1 11.47 2.85 -24.19
CA MET A 1 10.99 2.58 -22.82
C MET A 1 11.15 1.09 -22.56
N LYS A 2 12.17 0.67 -21.78
CA LYS A 2 12.34 -0.75 -21.42
C LYS A 2 11.47 -0.98 -20.18
N SER A 3 10.17 -1.18 -20.40
CA SER A 3 9.11 -0.90 -19.41
C SER A 3 9.24 -1.62 -18.06
N ILE A 4 9.75 -2.86 -18.05
CA ILE A 4 9.90 -3.66 -16.81
C ILE A 4 11.14 -3.26 -16.02
N GLU A 5 12.23 -2.89 -16.71
CA GLU A 5 13.48 -2.51 -16.07
C GLU A 5 13.32 -1.17 -15.34
N ASP A 6 12.66 -0.21 -16.00
CA ASP A 6 12.38 1.10 -15.41
C ASP A 6 11.43 0.98 -14.20
N TYR A 7 10.44 0.07 -14.26
CA TYR A 7 9.58 -0.26 -13.14
C TYR A 7 10.35 -0.82 -11.94
N LYS A 8 11.27 -1.78 -12.17
CA LYS A 8 12.12 -2.34 -11.11
C LYS A 8 13.01 -1.27 -10.47
N LYS A 9 13.61 -0.40 -11.28
CA LYS A 9 14.43 0.73 -10.80
C LYS A 9 13.61 1.69 -9.94
N LEU A 10 12.37 1.98 -10.33
CA LEU A 10 11.47 2.81 -9.54
C LEU A 10 11.15 2.18 -8.18
N LEU A 11 10.81 0.89 -8.15
CA LEU A 11 10.55 0.17 -6.89
C LEU A 11 11.78 0.16 -5.98
N GLN A 12 12.97 -0.10 -6.53
CA GLN A 12 14.23 -0.05 -5.78
C GLN A 12 14.49 1.34 -5.21
N TYR A 13 14.26 2.39 -6.02
CA TYR A 13 14.40 3.78 -5.58
C TYR A 13 13.44 4.09 -4.42
N LEU A 14 12.15 3.76 -4.57
CA LEU A 14 11.14 4.00 -3.53
C LEU A 14 11.46 3.26 -2.24
N ASN A 15 11.85 1.98 -2.31
CA ASN A 15 12.23 1.20 -1.13
C ASN A 15 13.46 1.81 -0.42
N ARG A 16 14.44 2.30 -1.19
CA ARG A 16 15.65 2.94 -0.63
C ARG A 16 15.34 4.23 0.12
N ILE A 17 14.44 5.06 -0.39
CA ILE A 17 14.09 6.34 0.23
C ILE A 17 12.94 6.23 1.25
N ALA A 18 12.35 5.05 1.42
CA ALA A 18 11.22 4.86 2.31
C ALA A 18 11.64 5.01 3.78
N ASP A 19 11.38 6.18 4.36
CA ASP A 19 11.60 6.49 5.76
C ASP A 19 10.40 7.24 6.32
N TYR A 20 9.70 6.64 7.28
CA TYR A 20 8.48 7.21 7.84
C TYR A 20 8.73 8.55 8.54
N SER A 21 9.93 8.77 9.08
CA SER A 21 10.29 10.03 9.73
C SER A 21 10.37 11.22 8.77
N ASP A 22 10.64 10.95 7.49
CA ASP A 22 10.68 11.96 6.42
C ASP A 22 9.35 12.02 5.66
N SER A 23 8.84 10.86 5.20
CA SER A 23 7.61 10.82 4.42
C SER A 23 6.96 9.44 4.34
N ILE A 24 5.63 9.40 4.42
CA ILE A 24 4.82 8.21 4.12
C ILE A 24 4.72 7.91 2.61
N ILE A 25 5.01 8.90 1.75
CA ILE A 25 4.75 8.83 0.31
C ILE A 25 5.46 7.66 -0.38
N PRO A 26 6.74 7.32 -0.10
CA PRO A 26 7.39 6.19 -0.73
C PRO A 26 6.69 4.85 -0.43
N PHE A 27 6.26 4.63 0.82
CA PHE A 27 5.50 3.45 1.23
C PHE A 27 4.17 3.36 0.49
N PHE A 28 3.48 4.48 0.40
CA PHE A 28 2.19 4.58 -0.28
C PHE A 28 2.29 4.26 -1.78
N LEU A 29 3.25 4.89 -2.48
CA LEU A 29 3.47 4.66 -3.91
C LEU A 29 3.91 3.22 -4.18
N PHE A 30 4.83 2.67 -3.38
CA PHE A 30 5.27 1.28 -3.53
C PHE A 30 4.09 0.31 -3.36
N THR A 31 3.23 0.54 -2.37
CA THR A 31 2.02 -0.25 -2.14
C THR A 31 1.09 -0.21 -3.34
N MET A 32 0.79 0.98 -3.88
CA MET A 32 -0.05 1.12 -5.08
C MET A 32 0.55 0.41 -6.30
N LEU A 33 1.86 0.53 -6.52
CA LEU A 33 2.56 -0.09 -7.67
C LEU A 33 2.60 -1.62 -7.60
N GLN A 34 2.61 -2.21 -6.40
CA GLN A 34 2.63 -3.65 -6.20
C GLN A 34 1.23 -4.28 -6.22
N THR A 35 0.22 -3.57 -5.70
CA THR A 35 -1.14 -4.10 -5.50
C THR A 35 -2.12 -3.70 -6.59
N GLY A 36 -1.80 -2.65 -7.36
CA GLY A 36 -2.74 -2.03 -8.31
C GLY A 36 -3.91 -1.33 -7.63
N PHE A 37 -3.82 -1.00 -6.34
CA PHE A 37 -4.87 -0.24 -5.66
C PHE A 37 -5.03 1.15 -6.26
N ARG A 38 -6.29 1.57 -6.37
CA ARG A 38 -6.61 2.97 -6.65
C ARG A 38 -6.30 3.81 -5.42
N PHE A 39 -6.03 5.10 -5.63
CA PHE A 39 -5.68 6.05 -4.57
C PHE A 39 -6.61 5.95 -3.34
N ASP A 40 -7.93 6.05 -3.53
CA ASP A 40 -8.90 5.96 -2.42
C ASP A 40 -8.95 4.57 -1.76
N GLU A 41 -8.59 3.49 -2.46
CA GLU A 41 -8.51 2.13 -1.87
C GLU A 41 -7.24 2.02 -1.02
N ALA A 42 -6.10 2.50 -1.53
CA ALA A 42 -4.82 2.50 -0.82
C ALA A 42 -4.87 3.36 0.45
N MET A 43 -5.51 4.52 0.39
CA MET A 43 -5.72 5.39 1.56
C MET A 43 -6.59 4.76 2.65
N ALA A 44 -7.40 3.76 2.32
CA ALA A 44 -8.36 3.16 3.25
C ALA A 44 -7.80 1.97 4.02
N ILE A 45 -6.57 1.56 3.71
CA ILE A 45 -5.89 0.41 4.31
C ILE A 45 -5.52 0.76 5.74
N THR A 46 -5.78 -0.17 6.64
CA THR A 46 -5.35 -0.13 8.04
C THR A 46 -4.57 -1.40 8.36
N TRP A 47 -3.84 -1.41 9.48
CA TRP A 47 -3.07 -2.58 9.92
C TRP A 47 -3.91 -3.85 10.10
N GLN A 48 -5.19 -3.70 10.43
CA GLN A 48 -6.15 -4.81 10.58
C GLN A 48 -6.53 -5.45 9.24
N ASP A 49 -6.35 -4.72 8.13
CA ASP A 49 -6.68 -5.18 6.78
C ASP A 49 -5.51 -5.98 6.16
N ILE A 50 -4.33 -5.98 6.78
CA ILE A 50 -3.12 -6.63 6.28
C ILE A 50 -2.92 -7.96 7.00
N ASP A 51 -3.05 -9.05 6.24
CA ASP A 51 -2.79 -10.41 6.71
C ASP A 51 -1.36 -10.80 6.33
N PHE A 52 -0.44 -10.65 7.28
CA PHE A 52 0.97 -10.98 7.07
C PHE A 52 1.22 -12.49 6.97
N GLU A 53 0.36 -13.33 7.53
CA GLU A 53 0.47 -14.79 7.48
C GLU A 53 0.04 -15.31 6.10
N ALA A 54 -1.14 -14.90 5.63
CA ALA A 54 -1.64 -15.21 4.29
C ALA A 54 -0.96 -14.36 3.19
N ASN A 55 -0.12 -13.41 3.57
CA ASN A 55 0.60 -12.49 2.68
C ASN A 55 -0.36 -11.77 1.70
N ALA A 56 -1.45 -11.20 2.23
CA ALA A 56 -2.48 -10.52 1.45
C ALA A 56 -3.06 -9.31 2.16
N ILE A 57 -3.61 -8.37 1.40
CA ILE A 57 -4.34 -7.20 1.91
C ILE A 57 -5.82 -7.34 1.54
N TYR A 58 -6.70 -7.22 2.52
CA TYR A 58 -8.14 -7.21 2.29
C TYR A 58 -8.64 -5.79 2.05
N THR A 59 -9.17 -5.53 0.86
CA THR A 59 -9.80 -4.24 0.53
C THR A 59 -11.31 -4.43 0.39
N TYR A 60 -12.07 -3.57 1.06
CA TYR A 60 -13.54 -3.64 1.06
C TYR A 60 -14.21 -2.27 1.24
N ARG A 61 -13.42 -1.21 1.38
CA ARG A 61 -13.85 0.17 1.60
C ARG A 61 -12.86 1.11 0.93
N ARG A 62 -13.26 2.37 0.81
CA ARG A 62 -12.41 3.43 0.27
C ARG A 62 -12.46 4.65 1.17
N PHE A 63 -11.39 5.44 1.21
CA PHE A 63 -11.36 6.71 1.92
C PHE A 63 -11.62 7.83 0.93
N SER A 64 -12.69 8.59 1.13
CA SER A 64 -12.99 9.73 0.27
C SER A 64 -12.25 10.96 0.77
N SER A 65 -11.27 11.45 0.00
CA SER A 65 -10.55 12.69 0.33
C SER A 65 -11.47 13.92 0.38
N VAL A 66 -12.48 13.97 -0.51
CA VAL A 66 -13.50 15.05 -0.54
C VAL A 66 -14.37 15.05 0.71
N LYS A 67 -14.88 13.88 1.12
CA LYS A 67 -15.77 13.77 2.28
C LYS A 67 -15.03 13.54 3.61
N LYS A 68 -13.71 13.34 3.55
CA LYS A 68 -12.83 12.99 4.69
C LYS A 68 -13.35 11.82 5.54
N GLN A 69 -13.95 10.82 4.89
CA GLN A 69 -14.54 9.67 5.60
C GLN A 69 -14.38 8.38 4.80
N PHE A 70 -14.48 7.25 5.51
CA PHE A 70 -14.66 5.95 4.89
C PHE A 70 -16.01 5.89 4.17
N THR A 71 -15.99 5.32 2.96
CA THR A 71 -17.17 5.10 2.14
C THR A 71 -17.17 3.69 1.61
N LYS A 72 -18.37 3.22 1.25
CA LYS A 72 -18.57 1.92 0.62
C LYS A 72 -17.78 1.84 -0.70
N PRO A 73 -17.37 0.62 -1.10
CA PRO A 73 -16.75 0.41 -2.41
C PRO A 73 -17.75 0.79 -3.50
N LYS A 74 -17.26 1.35 -4.61
CA LYS A 74 -18.13 1.77 -5.72
C LYS A 74 -18.85 0.59 -6.37
N THR A 75 -18.19 -0.57 -6.42
CA THR A 75 -18.71 -1.80 -7.02
C THR A 75 -18.43 -2.99 -6.10
N ARG A 76 -19.21 -4.07 -6.23
CA ARG A 76 -18.99 -5.31 -5.46
C ARG A 76 -17.62 -5.93 -5.75
N THR A 77 -17.12 -5.78 -6.97
CA THR A 77 -15.78 -6.27 -7.39
C THR A 77 -14.61 -5.59 -6.67
N SER A 78 -14.83 -4.43 -6.03
CA SER A 78 -13.80 -3.79 -5.22
C SER A 78 -13.55 -4.52 -3.90
N ILE A 79 -14.46 -5.39 -3.44
CA ILE A 79 -14.26 -6.21 -2.24
C ILE A 79 -13.43 -7.45 -2.62
N ARG A 80 -12.18 -7.53 -2.19
CA ARG A 80 -11.25 -8.61 -2.58
C ARG A 80 -10.05 -8.72 -1.64
N LYS A 81 -9.41 -9.88 -1.63
CA LYS A 81 -8.05 -10.05 -1.10
C LYS A 81 -7.04 -9.88 -2.22
N VAL A 82 -6.04 -9.03 -2.03
CA VAL A 82 -4.94 -8.81 -2.99
C VAL A 82 -3.65 -9.38 -2.42
N PRO A 83 -2.99 -10.32 -3.10
CA PRO A 83 -1.73 -10.89 -2.63
C PRO A 83 -0.63 -9.82 -2.59
N MET A 84 0.25 -9.91 -1.60
CA MET A 84 1.42 -9.06 -1.46
C MET A 84 2.66 -9.76 -2.01
N THR A 85 3.61 -9.00 -2.54
CA THR A 85 4.96 -9.51 -2.77
C THR A 85 5.76 -9.51 -1.48
N ASN A 86 6.82 -10.31 -1.41
CA ASN A 86 7.71 -10.33 -0.25
C ASN A 86 8.34 -8.95 0.02
N ASP A 87 8.68 -8.20 -1.03
CA ASP A 87 9.23 -6.85 -0.91
C ASP A 87 8.22 -5.89 -0.26
N LEU A 88 6.93 -5.96 -0.67
CA LEU A 88 5.87 -5.17 -0.05
C LEU A 88 5.69 -5.56 1.43
N LYS A 89 5.68 -6.86 1.73
CA LYS A 89 5.59 -7.35 3.11
C LYS A 89 6.71 -6.79 4.00
N GLN A 90 7.96 -6.84 3.53
CA GLN A 90 9.10 -6.29 4.26
C GLN A 90 9.01 -4.77 4.44
N LEU A 91 8.60 -4.06 3.38
CA LEU A 91 8.42 -2.61 3.44
C LEU A 91 7.33 -2.20 4.44
N LEU A 92 6.21 -2.92 4.49
CA LEU A 92 5.13 -2.67 5.45
C LEU A 92 5.55 -3.03 6.89
N PHE A 93 6.35 -4.06 7.10
CA PHE A 93 6.95 -4.32 8.41
C PHE A 93 7.87 -3.19 8.86
N LYS A 94 8.71 -2.67 7.94
CA LYS A 94 9.56 -1.50 8.21
C LYS A 94 8.69 -0.32 8.66
N LEU A 95 7.65 0.02 7.89
CA LEU A 95 6.73 1.11 8.23
C LEU A 95 6.12 0.93 9.63
N LYS A 96 5.54 -0.26 9.89
CA LYS A 96 4.92 -0.56 11.18
C LYS A 96 5.90 -0.38 12.35
N SER A 97 7.13 -0.86 12.19
CA SER A 97 8.16 -0.73 13.21
C SER A 97 8.66 0.71 13.42
N GLN A 98 8.56 1.57 12.41
CA GLN A 98 8.91 2.99 12.52
C GLN A 98 7.78 3.77 13.18
N GLU A 99 6.52 3.48 12.84
CA GLU A 99 5.34 4.07 13.49
C GLU A 99 5.31 3.80 15.00
N GLU A 100 5.70 2.61 15.44
CA GLU A 100 5.74 2.24 16.88
C GLU A 100 6.87 2.94 17.66
N LYS A 101 7.86 3.52 16.98
CA LYS A 101 9.03 4.18 17.60
C LYS A 101 8.88 5.70 17.68
N CYS A 102 7.92 6.28 16.97
CA CYS A 102 7.58 7.70 17.01
C CYS A 102 6.57 7.99 18.10
#